data_AF-A0A353HVA7-F1
#
_entry.id   AF-A0A353HVA7-F1
#
_cell.length_a   1.000
_cell.length_b   1.000
_cell.length_c   1.000
_cell.angle_alpha   90.00
_cell.angle_beta   90.00
_cell.angle_gamma   90.00
#
_symmetry.space_group_name_H-M   'P 1'
#
loop_
_entity.id
_entity.type
_entity.pdbx_description
1 polymer ?
#
loop_
_entity_poly.entity_id
_entity_poly.type
_entity_poly.pdbx_seq_one_letter_code
_entity_poly.pdbx_strand_id
1 'polypeptide(L)'
;MNMVYADSLNAFGLNGFRYSGNPHYPTAKADIERSIARVAALPCDILVSAHPEASGLFERHARQANEGSTAFIDREACRRYAEDGRQRLEKTLTQEAAARK
;
A
#
# COMPACT_ATOMS: atom_id res chain seq x y z
N MET A 1 -4.78 -1.05 21.38
CA MET A 1 -4.88 -0.08 20.27
C MET A 1 -3.57 -0.11 19.53
N ASN A 2 -3.58 -0.48 18.26
CA ASN A 2 -2.40 -0.60 17.41
C ASN A 2 -2.44 0.49 16.35
N MET A 3 -1.44 1.38 16.37
CA MET A 3 -1.25 2.37 15.34
C MET A 3 -0.22 1.85 14.33
N VAL A 4 -0.53 2.00 13.06
CA VAL A 4 0.35 1.60 11.95
C VAL A 4 0.66 2.84 11.13
N TYR A 5 1.94 3.19 11.03
CA TYR A 5 2.45 4.09 10.02
C TYR A 5 2.99 3.24 8.86
N ALA A 6 2.22 3.12 7.77
CA ALA A 6 2.57 2.28 6.64
C ALA A 6 3.34 3.05 5.58
N ASP A 7 4.49 2.50 5.18
CA ASP A 7 5.21 2.98 3.99
C ASP A 7 4.44 2.64 2.71
N SER A 8 4.84 3.27 1.60
CA SER A 8 4.23 3.09 0.29
C SER A 8 4.33 1.65 -0.23
N LEU A 9 3.20 1.07 -0.58
CA LEU A 9 3.10 -0.21 -1.29
C LEU A 9 2.90 -0.06 -2.80
N ASN A 10 3.18 1.13 -3.36
CA ASN A 10 3.00 1.40 -4.77
C ASN A 10 4.18 0.82 -5.60
N ALA A 11 3.88 -0.15 -6.46
CA ALA A 11 4.83 -0.70 -7.44
C ALA A 11 5.10 0.30 -8.58
N PHE A 12 5.94 1.30 -8.31
CA PHE A 12 6.33 2.34 -9.25
C PHE A 12 7.81 2.22 -9.64
N GLY A 13 8.14 2.46 -10.91
CA GLY A 13 9.49 2.38 -11.45
C GLY A 13 9.74 3.44 -12.53
N LEU A 14 10.95 3.99 -12.56
CA LEU A 14 11.40 4.96 -13.57
C LEU A 14 12.60 4.41 -14.35
N ASN A 15 12.94 5.04 -15.48
CA ASN A 15 14.19 4.80 -16.22
C ASN A 15 14.42 3.33 -16.59
N GLY A 16 13.36 2.63 -17.02
CA GLY A 16 13.46 1.22 -17.40
C GLY A 16 13.53 0.24 -16.22
N PHE A 17 13.28 0.71 -14.98
CA PHE A 17 13.09 -0.19 -13.85
C PHE A 17 11.88 -1.11 -14.08
N ARG A 18 12.01 -2.38 -13.70
CA ARG A 18 10.99 -3.40 -13.92
C ARG A 18 10.92 -4.35 -12.72
N TYR A 19 9.75 -4.45 -12.10
CA TYR A 19 9.52 -5.40 -11.01
C TYR A 19 9.60 -6.85 -11.51
N SER A 20 9.21 -7.12 -12.76
CA SER A 20 9.32 -8.44 -13.39
C SER A 20 10.76 -8.91 -13.64
N GLY A 21 11.76 -8.07 -13.37
CA GLY A 21 13.18 -8.40 -13.45
C GLY A 21 14.04 -7.16 -13.67
N ASN A 22 14.76 -6.74 -12.63
CA ASN A 22 15.75 -5.66 -12.69
C ASN A 22 17.12 -6.19 -12.21
N PRO A 23 18.22 -6.02 -12.98
CA PRO A 23 19.55 -6.52 -12.58
C PRO A 23 20.09 -5.89 -11.29
N HIS A 24 19.75 -4.64 -11.03
CA HIS A 24 20.20 -3.89 -9.85
C HIS A 24 19.34 -4.17 -8.61
N TYR A 25 18.12 -4.66 -8.80
CA TYR A 25 17.24 -5.06 -7.71
C TYR A 25 16.46 -6.34 -8.06
N PRO A 26 17.13 -7.50 -8.07
CA PRO A 26 16.53 -8.75 -8.55
C PRO A 26 15.39 -9.26 -7.66
N THR A 27 15.34 -8.85 -6.39
CA THR A 27 14.31 -9.27 -5.43
C THR A 27 13.10 -8.32 -5.35
N ALA A 28 13.07 -7.23 -6.13
CA ALA A 28 12.06 -6.17 -6.01
C ALA A 28 10.61 -6.68 -5.96
N LYS A 29 10.24 -7.60 -6.86
CA LYS A 29 8.90 -8.21 -6.87
C LYS A 29 8.63 -9.00 -5.59
N ALA A 30 9.55 -9.86 -5.18
CA ALA A 30 9.37 -10.66 -3.98
C ALA A 30 9.30 -9.77 -2.73
N ASP A 31 10.04 -8.68 -2.70
CA ASP A 31 10.10 -7.77 -1.55
C ASP A 31 8.79 -6.99 -1.40
N ILE A 32 8.24 -6.46 -2.49
CA ILE A 32 6.94 -5.77 -2.44
C ILE A 32 5.78 -6.74 -2.15
N GLU A 33 5.80 -7.96 -2.67
CA GLU A 33 4.81 -9.00 -2.34
C GLU A 33 4.84 -9.35 -0.85
N ARG A 34 6.03 -9.52 -0.26
CA ARG A 34 6.18 -9.77 1.19
C ARG A 34 5.73 -8.58 2.03
N SER A 35 6.06 -7.35 1.61
CA SER A 35 5.62 -6.13 2.32
C SER A 35 4.10 -5.98 2.30
N ILE A 36 3.45 -6.21 1.16
CA ILE A 36 1.99 -6.24 1.03
C ILE A 36 1.37 -7.25 2.00
N ALA A 37 1.85 -8.50 1.97
CA ALA A 37 1.36 -9.55 2.86
C ALA A 37 1.58 -9.20 4.34
N ARG A 38 2.72 -8.60 4.68
CA ARG A 38 3.03 -8.19 6.04
C ARG A 38 2.10 -7.10 6.53
N VAL A 39 1.89 -6.04 5.75
CA VAL A 39 1.00 -4.92 6.11
C VAL A 39 -0.44 -5.39 6.26
N ALA A 40 -0.91 -6.28 5.37
CA ALA A 40 -2.24 -6.86 5.46
C ALA A 40 -2.50 -7.63 6.77
N ALA A 41 -1.45 -8.20 7.38
CA ALA A 41 -1.52 -9.02 8.59
C ALA A 41 -1.23 -8.26 9.89
N LEU A 42 -0.93 -6.94 9.83
CA LEU A 42 -0.66 -6.16 11.03
C LEU A 42 -1.94 -6.00 11.88
N PRO A 43 -1.85 -6.13 13.22
CA PRO A 43 -2.87 -5.58 14.10
C PRO A 43 -2.96 -4.08 13.86
N CYS A 44 -4.10 -3.61 13.34
CA CYS A 44 -4.21 -2.27 12.76
C CYS A 44 -5.52 -1.63 13.19
N ASP A 45 -5.53 -0.92 14.31
CA ASP A 45 -6.72 -0.18 14.73
C ASP A 45 -6.78 1.19 14.03
N ILE A 46 -5.64 1.86 13.84
CA ILE A 46 -5.53 3.14 13.15
C ILE A 46 -4.39 3.07 12.15
N LEU A 47 -4.70 3.29 10.87
CA LEU A 47 -3.72 3.41 9.79
C LEU A 47 -3.43 4.88 9.47
N VAL A 48 -2.15 5.20 9.30
CA VAL A 48 -1.65 6.39 8.60
C VAL A 48 -0.67 5.90 7.56
N SER A 49 -0.87 6.22 6.28
CA SER A 49 0.10 5.92 5.22
C SER A 49 1.00 7.11 4.95
N ALA A 50 2.21 6.85 4.43
CA ALA A 50 3.16 7.89 4.01
C ALA A 50 2.53 8.95 3.09
N HIS A 51 1.63 8.51 2.20
CA HIS A 51 0.72 9.36 1.43
C HIS A 51 -0.70 9.26 2.04
N PRO A 52 -1.19 10.27 2.78
CA PRO A 52 -2.46 10.20 3.53
C PRO A 52 -3.68 9.82 2.70
N GLU A 53 -3.72 10.27 1.45
CA GLU A 53 -4.77 9.99 0.47
C GLU A 53 -4.87 8.49 0.13
N ALA A 54 -3.77 7.75 0.26
CA ALA A 54 -3.76 6.33 -0.07
C ALA A 54 -4.42 5.46 1.02
N SER A 55 -4.60 5.97 2.24
CA SER A 55 -5.31 5.29 3.34
C SER A 55 -6.61 5.99 3.76
N GLY A 56 -7.12 6.90 2.93
CA GLY A 56 -8.35 7.65 3.21
C GLY A 56 -8.30 8.42 4.52
N LEU A 57 -7.14 8.99 4.87
CA LEU A 57 -6.96 9.67 6.16
C LEU A 57 -7.78 10.96 6.25
N PHE A 58 -7.92 11.70 5.14
CA PHE A 58 -8.65 12.96 5.13
C PHE A 58 -10.16 12.76 5.31
N GLU A 59 -10.73 11.68 4.77
CA GLU A 59 -12.12 11.29 4.93
C GLU A 59 -12.42 10.89 6.37
N ARG A 60 -11.47 10.23 7.04
CA ARG A 60 -11.56 9.94 8.49
C ARG A 60 -11.43 11.21 9.32
N HIS A 61 -10.47 12.08 8.98
CA HIS A 61 -10.28 13.37 9.65
C HIS A 61 -11.53 14.26 9.55
N ALA A 62 -12.21 14.28 8.40
CA ALA A 62 -13.44 15.04 8.20
C ALA A 62 -14.57 14.63 9.17
N ARG A 63 -14.62 13.37 9.60
CA ARG A 63 -15.61 12.89 10.58
C ARG A 63 -15.22 13.16 12.04
N GLN A 64 -13.97 13.55 12.30
CA GLN A 64 -13.44 13.76 13.65
C GLN A 64 -14.25 14.80 14.44
N ALA A 65 -14.80 15.83 13.77
CA ALA A 65 -15.61 16.85 14.44
C ALA A 65 -16.88 16.28 15.12
N ASN A 66 -17.44 15.20 14.57
CA ASN A 66 -18.68 14.58 15.07
C ASN A 66 -18.40 13.32 15.90
N GLU A 67 -17.38 12.55 15.54
CA GLU A 67 -17.08 11.23 16.11
C GLU A 67 -15.90 11.27 17.11
N GLY A 68 -15.16 12.39 17.18
CA GLY A 68 -13.92 12.46 17.97
C GLY A 68 -12.84 11.52 17.42
N SER A 69 -12.04 10.94 18.31
CA SER A 69 -10.93 10.06 17.90
C SER A 69 -11.39 8.71 17.31
N THR A 70 -12.65 8.31 17.52
CA THR A 70 -13.16 7.04 16.96
C THR A 70 -13.29 7.09 15.44
N ALA A 71 -13.35 8.29 14.85
CA ALA A 71 -13.33 8.50 13.39
C ALA A 71 -12.13 7.84 12.69
N PHE A 72 -11.01 7.67 13.40
CA PHE A 72 -9.79 7.10 12.86
C PHE A 72 -9.68 5.59 13.03
N ILE A 73 -10.53 4.99 13.86
CA ILE A 73 -10.49 3.56 14.18
C ILE A 73 -11.15 2.79 13.04
N ASP A 74 -10.35 1.98 12.37
CA ASP A 74 -10.76 1.15 11.27
C ASP A 74 -9.86 -0.09 11.18
N ARG A 75 -10.36 -1.20 11.72
CA ARG A 75 -9.60 -2.44 11.87
C ARG A 75 -9.23 -3.13 10.55
N GLU A 76 -9.87 -2.70 9.47
CA GLU A 76 -9.68 -3.26 8.14
C GLU A 76 -8.80 -2.36 7.25
N ALA A 77 -8.36 -1.19 7.76
CA ALA A 77 -7.65 -0.20 6.98
C ALA A 77 -6.34 -0.73 6.39
N CYS A 78 -5.52 -1.42 7.18
CA CYS A 78 -4.27 -2.02 6.67
C CYS A 78 -4.50 -3.09 5.61
N ARG A 79 -5.57 -3.90 5.76
CA ARG A 79 -5.90 -4.94 4.78
C ARG A 79 -6.35 -4.33 3.45
N ARG A 80 -7.22 -3.32 3.47
CA ARG A 80 -7.63 -2.61 2.26
C ARG A 80 -6.47 -1.87 1.59
N TYR A 81 -5.64 -1.19 2.37
CA TYR A 81 -4.45 -0.51 1.86
C TYR A 81 -3.47 -1.48 1.16
N ALA A 82 -3.22 -2.65 1.77
CA ALA A 82 -2.37 -3.68 1.17
C ALA A 82 -2.98 -4.27 -0.10
N GLU A 83 -4.29 -4.47 -0.12
CA GLU A 83 -5.04 -4.94 -1.28
C GLU A 83 -4.95 -3.96 -2.47
N ASP A 84 -5.05 -2.66 -2.22
CA ASP A 84 -4.82 -1.64 -3.26
C ASP A 84 -3.38 -1.68 -3.80
N GLY A 85 -2.40 -1.90 -2.92
CA GLY A 85 -1.00 -2.13 -3.31
C GLY A 85 -0.83 -3.36 -4.21
N ARG A 86 -1.51 -4.46 -3.88
CA ARG A 86 -1.53 -5.70 -4.69
C ARG A 86 -2.08 -5.45 -6.08
N GLN A 87 -3.24 -4.78 -6.19
CA GLN A 87 -3.85 -4.48 -7.49
C GLN A 87 -2.96 -3.58 -8.36
N ARG A 88 -2.27 -2.61 -7.74
CA ARG A 88 -1.30 -1.77 -8.45
C ARG A 88 -0.10 -2.56 -8.95
N LEU A 89 0.45 -3.47 -8.14
CA LEU A 89 1.53 -4.36 -8.56
C LEU A 89 1.11 -5.23 -9.76
N GLU A 90 -0.08 -5.82 -9.72
CA GLU A 90 -0.59 -6.64 -10.83
C GLU A 90 -0.74 -5.84 -12.12
N LYS A 91 -1.23 -4.60 -12.02
CA LYS A 91 -1.30 -3.68 -13.15
C LYS A 91 0.09 -3.37 -13.70
N THR A 92 1.06 -3.06 -12.84
CA THR A 92 2.45 -2.79 -13.25
C THR A 92 3.06 -4.00 -13.96
N LEU A 93 2.91 -5.21 -13.40
CA LEU A 93 3.44 -6.44 -14.02
C LEU A 93 2.78 -6.76 -15.37
N THR A 94 1.48 -6.49 -15.51
CA THR A 94 0.74 -6.65 -16.78
C THR A 94 1.26 -5.68 -17.84
N GLN A 95 1.44 -4.41 -17.49
CA GLN A 95 2.01 -3.41 -18.40
C GLN A 95 3.44 -3.76 -18.81
N GLU A 96 4.23 -4.19 -17.84
CA GLU A 96 5.58 -4.68 -18.06
C GLU A 96 5.61 -5.86 -19.05
N ALA A 97 4.73 -6.84 -18.90
CA ALA A 97 4.63 -7.99 -19.81
C ALA A 97 4.21 -7.57 -21.23
N ALA A 98 3.29 -6.62 -21.36
CA ALA A 98 2.85 -6.08 -22.65
C ALA A 98 3.98 -5.35 -23.39
N ALA A 99 4.83 -4.61 -22.68
CA ALA A 99 5.98 -3.89 -23.24
C ALA A 99 7.18 -4.78 -23.62
N ARG A 100 7.09 -6.11 -23.44
CA ARG A 100 8.09 -7.07 -23.94
C ARG A 100 7.79 -7.54 -25.38
N LYS A 101 6.60 -7.24 -25.91
CA LYS A 101 6.22 -7.48 -27.30
C LYS A 101 6.62 -6.29 -28.15
#